data_AF-A0AAU7C6J1-F1
#
_entry.id   AF-A0AAU7C6J1-F1
#
_cell.length_a   1.000
_cell.length_b   1.000
_cell.length_c   1.000
_cell.angle_alpha   90.00
_cell.angle_beta   90.00
_cell.angle_gamma   90.00
#
_symmetry.space_group_name_H-M   'P 1'
#
loop_
_entity.id
_entity.type
_entity.pdbx_description
1 polymer ?
#
loop_
_entity_poly.entity_id
_entity_poly.type
_entity_poly.pdbx_seq_one_letter_code
_entity_poly.pdbx_strand_id
1 'polypeptide(L)'
;MAKPSHNQKRKAKLKKRAERSRKHESLAYTGQKYKTDENAPIFLRTEIGIYESYVMCDFKLTDDDVEAAIEQLVIQMRDGSLPPESESDEMTITEGGEEDLIIANIRRNWRYLDEAGELPGRNDLIGILRTILSSIEIWRSQSLHPQGYLHFIEGFVKKLGVTVQRVIPAPRSLPRLEE
;
A
#
# COMPACT_ATOMS: atom_id res chain seq x y z
N MET A 1 10.56 26.34 12.55
CA MET A 1 10.12 26.31 11.14
C MET A 1 8.60 26.13 11.13
N ALA A 2 7.85 26.96 10.39
CA ALA A 2 6.39 26.89 10.38
C ALA A 2 5.90 25.65 9.61
N LYS A 3 4.96 24.89 10.20
CA LYS A 3 4.36 23.73 9.53
C LYS A 3 3.57 24.21 8.30
N PRO A 4 3.78 23.62 7.11
CA PRO A 4 3.08 24.05 5.90
C PRO A 4 1.57 23.79 6.02
N SER A 5 0.78 24.74 5.54
CA SER A 5 -0.68 24.67 5.51
C SER A 5 -1.16 23.51 4.64
N HIS A 6 -2.29 22.90 4.99
CA HIS A 6 -2.95 21.83 4.23
C HIS A 6 -3.05 22.14 2.72
N ASN A 7 -3.32 23.40 2.36
CA ASN A 7 -3.41 23.83 0.96
C ASN A 7 -2.05 23.87 0.25
N GLN A 8 -0.97 24.23 0.96
CA GLN A 8 0.39 24.22 0.42
C GLN A 8 0.87 22.78 0.18
N LYS A 9 0.54 21.86 1.09
CA LYS A 9 0.83 20.43 0.93
C LYS A 9 0.06 19.82 -0.26
N ARG A 10 -1.24 20.13 -0.41
CA ARG A 10 -2.05 19.70 -1.56
C ARG A 10 -1.46 20.20 -2.88
N LYS A 11 -1.04 21.47 -2.93
CA LYS A 11 -0.41 22.06 -4.11
C LYS A 11 0.95 21.41 -4.42
N ALA A 12 1.73 21.03 -3.40
CA ALA A 12 2.98 20.30 -3.57
C ALA A 12 2.75 18.87 -4.10
N LYS A 13 1.76 18.12 -3.58
CA LYS A 13 1.36 16.81 -4.12
C LYS A 13 0.91 16.93 -5.59
N LEU A 14 0.06 17.91 -5.92
CA LEU A 14 -0.38 18.17 -7.30
C LEU A 14 0.78 18.54 -8.24
N LYS A 15 1.76 19.32 -7.78
CA LYS A 15 2.95 19.66 -8.57
C LYS A 15 3.84 18.45 -8.80
N LYS A 16 4.11 17.66 -7.74
CA LYS A 16 4.85 16.39 -7.82
C LYS A 16 4.15 15.42 -8.78
N ARG A 17 2.81 15.39 -8.80
CA ARG A 17 1.98 14.63 -9.74
C ARG A 17 2.19 15.05 -11.19
N ALA A 18 2.15 16.35 -11.48
CA ALA A 18 2.39 16.87 -12.83
C ALA A 18 3.83 16.62 -13.32
N GLU A 19 4.80 16.56 -12.40
CA GLU A 19 6.18 16.20 -12.72
C GLU A 19 6.35 14.69 -12.95
N ARG A 20 5.66 13.84 -12.18
CA ARG A 20 5.65 12.37 -12.33
C ARG A 20 5.00 11.93 -13.64
N SER A 21 3.83 12.49 -14.00
CA SER A 21 3.14 12.15 -15.25
C SER A 21 3.96 12.48 -16.51
N ARG A 22 4.91 13.42 -16.42
CA ARG A 22 5.84 13.76 -17.52
C ARG A 22 7.06 12.83 -17.60
N LYS A 23 7.42 12.15 -16.50
CA LYS A 23 8.60 11.28 -16.40
C LYS A 23 8.27 9.80 -16.50
N HIS A 24 6.99 9.43 -16.65
CA HIS A 24 6.55 8.05 -16.69
C HIS A 24 7.13 7.35 -17.92
N GLU A 25 8.33 6.77 -17.75
CA GLU A 25 8.92 5.85 -18.70
C GLU A 25 7.91 4.75 -19.00
N SER A 26 7.80 4.41 -20.29
CA SER A 26 6.94 3.35 -20.79
C SER A 26 7.05 2.11 -19.90
N LEU A 27 5.98 1.83 -19.15
CA LEU A 27 5.79 0.58 -18.42
C LEU A 27 5.61 -0.53 -19.46
N ALA A 28 6.72 -1.04 -20.00
CA ALA A 28 6.74 -2.11 -21.00
C ALA A 28 6.13 -3.45 -20.52
N TYR A 29 5.50 -3.46 -19.34
CA TYR A 29 4.79 -4.61 -18.77
C TYR A 29 3.40 -4.18 -18.29
N THR A 30 2.55 -3.77 -19.22
CA THR A 30 1.11 -3.59 -19.00
C THR A 30 0.42 -4.97 -18.91
N GLY A 31 0.39 -5.50 -17.70
CA GLY A 31 -0.85 -5.88 -17.02
C GLY A 31 -1.62 -7.16 -17.40
N GLN A 32 -1.29 -7.90 -18.45
CA GLN A 32 -1.99 -9.18 -18.73
C GLN A 32 -1.16 -10.42 -18.40
N LYS A 33 0.15 -10.40 -18.63
CA LYS A 33 1.04 -11.56 -18.40
C LYS A 33 0.90 -12.14 -16.98
N TYR A 34 0.74 -11.27 -15.98
CA TYR A 34 0.69 -11.66 -14.58
C TYR A 34 -0.73 -11.94 -14.07
N LYS A 35 -1.78 -11.63 -14.84
CA LYS A 35 -3.17 -11.94 -14.47
C LYS A 35 -3.49 -13.41 -14.77
N THR A 36 -2.88 -14.30 -14.01
CA THR A 36 -3.08 -15.75 -14.08
C THR A 36 -3.65 -16.26 -12.76
N ASP A 37 -4.36 -17.39 -12.81
CA ASP A 37 -4.92 -18.03 -11.61
C ASP A 37 -3.83 -18.41 -10.60
N GLU A 38 -2.64 -18.79 -11.06
CA GLU A 38 -1.46 -19.07 -10.24
C GLU A 38 -1.02 -17.87 -9.38
N ASN A 39 -1.15 -16.65 -9.91
CA ASN A 39 -0.77 -15.43 -9.19
C ASN A 39 -1.92 -14.85 -8.35
N ALA A 40 -3.14 -15.39 -8.47
CA ALA A 40 -4.31 -14.87 -7.75
C ALA A 40 -4.11 -14.78 -6.22
N PRO A 41 -3.46 -15.76 -5.53
CA PRO A 41 -3.17 -15.63 -4.11
C PRO A 41 -2.27 -14.43 -3.79
N ILE A 42 -1.32 -14.10 -4.67
CA ILE A 42 -0.39 -13.00 -4.48
C ILE A 42 -1.10 -11.66 -4.65
N PHE A 43 -1.95 -11.52 -5.66
CA PHE A 43 -2.81 -10.33 -5.82
C PHE A 43 -3.68 -10.15 -4.58
N LEU A 44 -4.38 -11.20 -4.16
CA LEU A 44 -5.26 -11.15 -3.01
C LEU A 44 -4.52 -10.71 -1.74
N ARG A 45 -3.36 -11.30 -1.44
CA ARG A 45 -2.56 -10.93 -0.25
C ARG A 45 -2.04 -9.50 -0.32
N THR A 46 -1.65 -9.04 -1.51
CA THR A 46 -1.24 -7.65 -1.72
C THR A 46 -2.40 -6.68 -1.47
N GLU A 47 -3.57 -6.97 -2.02
CA GLU A 47 -4.78 -6.14 -1.86
C GLU A 47 -5.31 -6.15 -0.43
N ILE A 48 -5.18 -7.27 0.29
CA ILE A 48 -5.46 -7.32 1.74
C ILE A 48 -4.52 -6.39 2.50
N GLY A 49 -3.21 -6.43 2.24
CA GLY A 49 -2.26 -5.52 2.91
C GLY A 49 -2.53 -4.04 2.65
N ILE A 50 -2.96 -3.69 1.43
CA ILE A 50 -3.42 -2.33 1.10
C ILE A 50 -4.69 -1.98 1.88
N TYR A 51 -5.67 -2.89 1.94
CA TYR A 51 -6.93 -2.67 2.65
C TYR A 51 -6.73 -2.55 4.17
N GLU A 52 -5.87 -3.36 4.76
CA GLU A 52 -5.51 -3.26 6.18
C GLU A 52 -4.96 -1.88 6.51
N SER A 53 -4.06 -1.37 5.66
CA SER A 53 -3.52 -0.02 5.79
C SER A 53 -4.60 1.05 5.67
N TYR A 54 -5.57 0.85 4.76
CA TYR A 54 -6.70 1.75 4.59
C TYR A 54 -7.59 1.82 5.83
N VAL A 55 -7.86 0.68 6.47
CA VAL A 55 -8.61 0.61 7.74
C VAL A 55 -7.80 1.23 8.88
N MET A 56 -6.50 0.95 8.97
CA MET A 56 -5.62 1.50 10.00
C MET A 56 -5.53 3.03 9.96
N CYS A 57 -5.59 3.62 8.77
CA CYS A 57 -5.58 5.08 8.56
C CYS A 57 -6.98 5.72 8.64
N ASP A 58 -7.95 5.11 9.32
CA ASP A 58 -9.34 5.56 9.43
C ASP A 58 -9.96 5.92 8.06
N PHE A 59 -9.68 5.12 7.03
CA PHE A 59 -10.17 5.33 5.66
C PHE A 59 -9.72 6.65 5.00
N LYS A 60 -8.56 7.19 5.40
CA LYS A 60 -8.01 8.46 4.88
C LYS A 60 -6.95 8.28 3.80
N LEU A 61 -6.49 7.06 3.51
CA LEU A 61 -5.57 6.83 2.40
C LEU A 61 -6.21 7.22 1.09
N THR A 62 -5.42 7.71 0.15
CA THR A 62 -5.85 7.97 -1.23
C THR A 62 -5.19 6.99 -2.19
N ASP A 63 -5.76 6.86 -3.38
CA ASP A 63 -5.16 6.06 -4.45
C ASP A 63 -3.75 6.56 -4.80
N ASP A 64 -3.46 7.85 -4.59
CA ASP A 64 -2.13 8.46 -4.81
C ASP A 64 -1.11 7.95 -3.76
N ASP A 65 -1.54 7.72 -2.52
CA ASP A 65 -0.67 7.20 -1.46
C ASP A 65 -0.36 5.71 -1.71
N VAL A 66 -1.36 4.94 -2.19
CA VAL A 66 -1.17 3.53 -2.59
C VAL A 66 -0.24 3.40 -3.79
N GLU A 67 -0.43 4.24 -4.82
CA GLU A 67 0.45 4.27 -5.99
C GLU A 67 1.90 4.56 -5.58
N ALA A 68 2.11 5.60 -4.76
CA ALA A 68 3.45 5.97 -4.29
C ALA A 68 4.12 4.84 -3.49
N ALA A 69 3.37 4.17 -2.61
CA ALA A 69 3.86 3.03 -1.84
C ALA A 69 4.29 1.86 -2.74
N ILE A 70 3.48 1.52 -3.75
CA ILE A 70 3.80 0.44 -4.69
C ILE A 70 4.98 0.81 -5.59
N GLU A 71 5.07 2.05 -6.07
CA GLU A 71 6.23 2.54 -6.81
C GLU A 71 7.52 2.42 -5.98
N GLN A 72 7.46 2.87 -4.72
CA GLN A 72 8.58 2.78 -3.78
C GLN A 72 8.98 1.33 -3.53
N LEU A 73 8.03 0.41 -3.33
CA LEU A 73 8.31 -1.02 -3.16
C LEU A 73 8.98 -1.60 -4.41
N VAL A 74 8.50 -1.27 -5.61
CA VAL A 74 9.13 -1.70 -6.87
C VAL A 74 10.56 -1.19 -6.98
N ILE A 75 10.83 0.06 -6.61
CA ILE A 75 12.19 0.63 -6.62
C ILE A 75 13.09 -0.12 -5.63
N GLN A 76 12.65 -0.30 -4.39
CA GLN A 76 13.38 -1.06 -3.35
C GLN A 76 13.72 -2.48 -3.80
N MET A 77 12.76 -3.17 -4.45
CA MET A 77 12.99 -4.52 -5.00
C MET A 77 13.99 -4.54 -6.15
N ARG A 78 14.05 -3.50 -6.99
CA ARG A 78 15.04 -3.41 -8.07
C ARG A 78 16.44 -3.13 -7.55
N ASP A 79 16.54 -2.27 -6.54
CA ASP A 79 17.82 -1.88 -5.94
C ASP A 79 18.41 -2.98 -5.03
N GLY A 80 17.66 -4.06 -4.79
CA GLY A 80 18.08 -5.19 -3.97
C GLY A 80 18.02 -4.91 -2.46
N SER A 81 17.67 -3.68 -2.07
CA SER A 81 17.49 -3.27 -0.68
C SER A 81 16.00 -3.24 -0.35
N LEU A 82 15.46 -4.37 0.10
CA LEU A 82 14.23 -4.34 0.88
C LEU A 82 14.60 -3.76 2.26
N PRO A 83 14.04 -2.61 2.68
CA PRO A 83 14.34 -2.06 4.00
C PRO A 83 14.02 -3.11 5.08
N PRO A 84 14.75 -3.13 6.21
CA PRO A 84 14.49 -4.08 7.27
C PRO A 84 13.02 -3.98 7.71
N GLU A 85 12.39 -5.13 7.93
CA GLU A 85 11.04 -5.17 8.48
C GLU A 85 11.10 -4.45 9.82
N SER A 86 10.30 -3.40 9.97
CA SER A 86 10.12 -2.81 11.29
C SER A 86 9.39 -3.85 12.12
N GLU A 87 10.12 -4.61 12.94
CA GLU A 87 9.58 -5.67 13.82
C GLU A 87 8.65 -5.12 14.91
N SER A 88 8.44 -3.81 14.96
CA SER A 88 7.56 -3.16 15.92
C SER A 88 6.12 -3.17 15.40
N ASP A 89 5.28 -3.97 16.07
CA ASP A 89 3.81 -3.92 16.01
C ASP A 89 3.26 -2.52 16.40
N GLU A 90 4.11 -1.63 16.92
CA GLU A 90 3.87 -0.21 17.17
C GLU A 90 4.38 0.68 16.00
N MET A 91 3.88 0.48 14.77
CA MET A 91 4.10 1.49 13.72
C MET A 91 3.26 2.73 14.07
N THR A 92 3.90 3.71 14.70
CA THR A 92 3.22 4.94 15.09
C THR A 92 2.88 5.70 13.81
N ILE A 93 1.59 5.81 13.47
CA ILE A 93 1.12 6.53 12.27
C ILE A 93 1.47 8.02 12.44
N THR A 94 2.66 8.41 11.99
CA THR A 94 3.04 9.81 11.84
C THR A 94 2.61 10.29 10.46
N GLU A 95 2.02 11.49 10.38
CA GLU A 95 1.64 12.16 9.12
C GLU A 95 2.85 12.18 8.16
N GLY A 96 2.79 11.44 7.04
CA GLY A 96 3.91 11.23 6.11
C GLY A 96 4.53 9.82 6.12
N GLY A 97 4.06 8.90 6.96
CA GLY A 97 4.48 7.48 7.02
C GLY A 97 3.48 6.50 6.42
N GLU A 98 2.45 7.00 5.71
CA GLU A 98 1.40 6.16 5.13
C GLU A 98 1.94 5.20 4.05
N GLU A 99 2.89 5.67 3.23
CA GLU A 99 3.53 4.87 2.19
C GLU A 99 4.29 3.67 2.82
N ASP A 100 5.05 3.92 3.89
CA ASP A 100 5.81 2.90 4.60
C ASP A 100 4.89 1.89 5.31
N LEU A 101 3.75 2.34 5.85
CA LEU A 101 2.73 1.46 6.45
C LEU A 101 2.14 0.50 5.41
N ILE A 102 1.80 1.01 4.22
CA ILE A 102 1.28 0.20 3.12
C ILE A 102 2.30 -0.87 2.73
N ILE A 103 3.56 -0.49 2.57
CA ILE A 103 4.65 -1.42 2.24
C ILE A 103 4.81 -2.48 3.33
N ALA A 104 4.81 -2.09 4.60
CA ALA A 104 4.94 -3.01 5.72
C ALA A 104 3.80 -4.04 5.75
N ASN A 105 2.55 -3.60 5.56
CA ASN A 105 1.39 -4.49 5.57
C ASN A 105 1.33 -5.42 4.34
N ILE A 106 1.72 -4.95 3.15
CA ILE A 106 1.85 -5.82 1.97
C ILE A 106 2.86 -6.94 2.27
N ARG A 107 4.03 -6.59 2.80
CA ARG A 107 5.09 -7.56 3.12
C ARG A 107 4.65 -8.53 4.21
N ARG A 108 3.99 -8.03 5.27
CA ARG A 108 3.39 -8.86 6.33
C ARG A 108 2.45 -9.92 5.75
N ASN A 109 1.61 -9.54 4.78
CA ASN A 109 0.70 -10.48 4.13
C ASN A 109 1.41 -11.47 3.20
N TRP A 110 2.54 -11.11 2.60
CA TRP A 110 3.36 -12.01 1.80
C TRP A 110 4.13 -13.04 2.62
N ARG A 111 4.40 -12.79 3.91
CA ARG A 111 5.09 -13.77 4.78
C ARG A 111 4.42 -15.14 4.79
N TYR A 112 3.10 -15.18 4.81
CA TYR A 112 2.35 -16.44 4.74
C TYR A 112 2.65 -17.26 3.47
N LEU A 113 2.91 -16.58 2.35
CA LEU A 113 3.25 -17.21 1.08
C LEU A 113 4.74 -17.59 1.03
N ASP A 114 5.59 -16.76 1.63
CA ASP A 114 7.03 -17.03 1.74
C ASP A 114 7.30 -18.27 2.62
N GLU A 115 6.64 -18.34 3.78
CA GLU A 115 6.68 -19.49 4.69
C GLU A 115 6.18 -20.79 4.04
N ALA A 116 5.20 -20.67 3.13
CA ALA A 116 4.69 -21.79 2.34
C ALA A 116 5.56 -22.16 1.12
N GLY A 117 6.59 -21.37 0.81
CA GLY A 117 7.41 -21.54 -0.40
C GLY A 117 6.67 -21.20 -1.70
N GLU A 118 5.56 -20.47 -1.60
CA GLU A 118 4.69 -20.09 -2.71
C GLU A 118 4.95 -18.66 -3.21
N LEU A 119 5.84 -17.91 -2.54
CA LEU A 119 6.16 -16.54 -2.95
C LEU A 119 6.97 -16.55 -4.26
N PRO A 120 6.49 -15.89 -5.33
CA PRO A 120 7.21 -15.86 -6.59
C PRO A 120 8.56 -15.15 -6.49
N GLY A 121 9.41 -15.39 -7.48
CA GLY A 121 10.66 -14.68 -7.63
C GLY A 121 10.46 -13.16 -7.73
N ARG A 122 11.48 -12.42 -7.31
CA ARG A 122 11.49 -10.95 -7.26
C ARG A 122 10.99 -10.26 -8.54
N ASN A 123 11.38 -10.77 -9.71
CA ASN A 123 10.98 -10.19 -10.99
C ASN A 123 9.47 -10.35 -11.26
N ASP A 124 8.90 -11.47 -10.83
CA ASP A 124 7.47 -11.73 -11.00
C ASP A 124 6.64 -10.93 -10.01
N LEU A 125 7.11 -10.79 -8.76
CA LEU A 125 6.53 -9.84 -7.81
C LEU A 125 6.51 -8.40 -8.34
N ILE A 126 7.60 -7.92 -8.95
CA ILE A 126 7.63 -6.59 -9.60
C ILE A 126 6.57 -6.52 -10.72
N GLY A 127 6.41 -7.59 -11.50
CA GLY A 127 5.39 -7.69 -12.54
C GLY A 127 3.95 -7.62 -12.01
N ILE A 128 3.69 -8.30 -10.89
CA ILE A 128 2.41 -8.28 -10.17
C ILE A 128 2.12 -6.87 -9.65
N LEU A 129 3.07 -6.24 -8.96
CA LEU A 129 2.93 -4.87 -8.44
C LEU A 129 2.62 -3.86 -9.56
N ARG A 130 3.30 -3.97 -10.70
CA ARG A 130 3.01 -3.14 -11.88
C ARG A 130 1.62 -3.37 -12.45
N THR A 131 1.12 -4.60 -12.39
CA THR A 131 -0.25 -4.93 -12.79
C THR A 131 -1.26 -4.27 -11.85
N ILE A 132 -0.95 -4.18 -10.55
CA ILE A 132 -1.76 -3.44 -9.57
C ILE A 132 -1.72 -1.93 -9.86
N LEU A 133 -0.57 -1.35 -10.19
CA LEU A 133 -0.48 0.06 -10.62
C LEU A 133 -1.41 0.36 -11.81
N SER A 134 -1.45 -0.52 -12.81
CA SER A 134 -2.42 -0.39 -13.92
C SER A 134 -3.87 -0.49 -13.45
N SER A 135 -4.18 -1.34 -12.45
CA SER A 135 -5.51 -1.42 -11.86
C SER A 135 -5.91 -0.11 -11.16
N ILE A 136 -4.98 0.47 -10.38
CA ILE A 136 -5.17 1.77 -9.71
C ILE A 136 -5.52 2.85 -10.73
N GLU A 137 -4.76 2.93 -11.83
CA GLU A 137 -5.02 3.90 -12.89
C GLU A 137 -6.43 3.74 -13.50
N ILE A 138 -6.83 2.50 -13.80
CA ILE A 138 -8.15 2.19 -14.36
C ILE A 138 -9.26 2.65 -13.41
N TRP A 139 -9.23 2.21 -12.15
CA TRP A 139 -10.28 2.53 -11.17
C TRP A 139 -10.31 4.01 -10.80
N ARG A 140 -9.14 4.66 -10.77
CA ARG A 140 -9.03 6.11 -10.58
C ARG A 140 -9.64 6.87 -11.75
N SER A 141 -9.43 6.42 -13.00
CA SER A 141 -9.98 7.11 -14.17
C SER A 141 -11.52 7.04 -14.24
N GLN A 142 -12.11 5.99 -13.66
CA GLN A 142 -13.56 5.78 -13.63
C GLN A 142 -14.27 6.52 -12.49
N SER A 143 -13.52 7.08 -11.54
CA SER A 143 -14.05 7.74 -10.35
C SER A 143 -13.56 9.19 -10.24
N LEU A 144 -14.47 10.11 -9.90
CA LEU A 144 -14.07 11.47 -9.51
C LEU A 144 -13.56 11.53 -8.06
N HIS A 145 -13.62 10.41 -7.33
CA HIS A 145 -13.18 10.30 -5.95
C HIS A 145 -11.69 9.95 -5.87
N PRO A 146 -10.91 10.53 -4.94
CA PRO A 146 -9.49 10.21 -4.76
C PRO A 146 -9.22 8.79 -4.22
N GLN A 147 -10.25 7.97 -4.01
CA GLN A 147 -10.20 6.62 -3.41
C GLN A 147 -10.93 5.59 -4.30
N GLY A 148 -10.93 5.78 -5.62
CA GLY A 148 -11.64 4.91 -6.55
C GLY A 148 -11.17 3.46 -6.48
N TYR A 149 -9.85 3.25 -6.46
CA TYR A 149 -9.26 1.92 -6.29
C TYR A 149 -9.51 1.35 -4.89
N LEU A 150 -9.35 2.17 -3.85
CA LEU A 150 -9.58 1.74 -2.47
C LEU A 150 -11.03 1.28 -2.21
N HIS A 151 -12.02 1.95 -2.80
CA HIS A 151 -13.42 1.49 -2.72
C HIS A 151 -13.66 0.20 -3.52
N PHE A 152 -12.98 0.03 -4.65
CA PHE A 152 -13.00 -1.23 -5.39
C PHE A 152 -12.48 -2.39 -4.51
N ILE A 153 -11.30 -2.22 -3.89
CA ILE A 153 -10.73 -3.24 -2.98
C ILE A 153 -11.67 -3.49 -1.81
N GLU A 154 -12.18 -2.44 -1.16
CA GLU A 154 -13.10 -2.59 -0.03
C GLU A 154 -14.32 -3.46 -0.41
N GLY A 155 -14.93 -3.21 -1.57
CA GLY A 155 -16.03 -4.01 -2.08
C GLY A 155 -15.62 -5.46 -2.40
N PHE A 156 -14.42 -5.66 -2.93
CA PHE A 156 -13.87 -6.98 -3.25
C PHE A 156 -13.59 -7.81 -1.99
N VAL A 157 -12.85 -7.25 -1.02
CA VAL A 157 -12.48 -7.90 0.24
C VAL A 157 -13.71 -8.25 1.07
N LYS A 158 -14.71 -7.36 1.13
CA LYS A 158 -15.99 -7.62 1.80
C LYS A 158 -16.75 -8.80 1.17
N LYS A 159 -16.73 -8.93 -0.16
CA LYS A 159 -17.38 -10.06 -0.87
C LYS A 159 -16.72 -11.40 -0.57
N LEU A 160 -15.41 -11.40 -0.28
CA LEU A 160 -14.66 -12.59 0.11
C LEU A 160 -14.84 -12.96 1.60
N GLY A 161 -15.62 -12.19 2.37
CA GLY A 161 -15.87 -12.45 3.78
C GLY A 161 -14.68 -12.11 4.70
N VAL A 162 -13.64 -11.46 4.18
CA VAL A 162 -12.48 -11.04 4.98
C VAL A 162 -12.90 -9.87 5.87
N THR A 163 -12.80 -10.07 7.19
CA THR A 163 -13.07 -9.02 8.19
C THR A 163 -11.75 -8.53 8.76
N VAL A 164 -11.32 -7.34 8.37
CA VAL A 164 -10.18 -6.68 9.00
C VAL A 164 -10.67 -5.94 10.24
N GLN A 165 -10.23 -6.39 11.42
CA GLN A 165 -10.52 -5.69 12.67
C GLN A 165 -9.40 -4.72 13.02
N ARG A 166 -9.79 -3.52 13.44
CA ARG A 166 -8.88 -2.55 14.03
C ARG A 166 -8.34 -3.10 15.35
N VAL A 167 -7.05 -3.43 15.39
CA VAL A 167 -6.36 -3.66 16.66
C VAL A 167 -5.95 -2.29 17.20
N ILE A 168 -6.74 -1.75 18.13
CA ILE A 168 -6.32 -0.58 18.91
C ILE A 168 -5.32 -1.11 19.95
N PRO A 169 -4.05 -0.67 19.97
CA PRO A 169 -3.13 -1.08 21.03
C PRO A 169 -3.72 -0.64 22.37
N ALA A 170 -3.82 -1.58 23.32
CA ALA A 170 -4.30 -1.29 24.65
C ALA A 170 -3.50 -0.14 25.25
N PRO A 171 -4.13 0.85 25.91
CA PRO A 171 -3.39 1.92 26.56
C PRO A 171 -2.40 1.30 27.55
N ARG A 172 -1.11 1.64 27.40
CA ARG A 172 -0.05 1.23 28.34
C ARG A 172 -0.53 1.51 29.76
N SER A 173 -0.60 0.46 30.56
CA SER A 173 -0.80 0.55 32.01
C SER A 173 0.22 1.54 32.56
N LEU A 174 -0.23 2.71 33.03
CA LEU A 174 0.64 3.64 33.73
C LEU A 174 1.22 2.93 34.95
N PRO A 175 2.53 3.09 35.26
CA PRO A 175 3.08 2.57 36.49
C PRO A 175 2.29 3.16 37.66
N ARG A 176 1.74 2.27 38.48
CA ARG A 176 1.07 2.61 39.73
C ARG A 176 2.08 3.40 40.56
N LEU A 177 1.81 4.68 40.79
CA LEU A 177 2.56 5.46 41.76
C LEU A 177 2.35 4.78 43.12
N GLU A 178 3.39 4.14 43.63
CA GLU A 178 3.43 3.69 45.02
C GLU A 178 3.48 4.93 45.92
N GLU A 179 2.61 4.94 46.93
CA GLU A 179 2.39 6.01 47.91
C GLU A 179 3.60 6.27 48.82
#